data_AF-A0A2E1KD37-F1
#
_entry.id   AF-A0A2E1KD37-F1
#
_cell.length_a   1.000
_cell.length_b   1.000
_cell.length_c   1.000
_cell.angle_alpha   90.00
_cell.angle_beta   90.00
_cell.angle_gamma   90.00
#
_symmetry.space_group_name_H-M   'P 1'
#
loop_
_entity.id
_entity.type
_entity.pdbx_description
1 polymer ?
#
loop_
_entity_poly.entity_id
_entity_poly.type
_entity_poly.pdbx_seq_one_letter_code
_entity_poly.pdbx_strand_id
1 'polypeptide(L)'
;MNFNELSAAAVCYHPTSKELTLLLKSLRLAVDNQADFCCYLINNNEIGNLWSEHEIEYSAKNRKFSELPDINSGIKDENLGLLIELETWIRFDMAVHVIEGHGNLGYGKAHNLALGLTGKKFHLMLNTDVEIGKHALEAGIKALNLNPASVLAAPYATNAQNVKINLCKRYPDILTLAVRGFGTRSIKKIFDARLAHYEYRGIDDLNRR
;
A
#
# COMPACT_ATOMS: atom_id res chain seq x y z
N MET A 1 -1.19 -17.28 12.32
CA MET A 1 -2.41 -17.04 11.50
C MET A 1 -2.05 -17.33 10.05
N ASN A 2 -2.95 -17.87 9.22
CA ASN A 2 -2.64 -18.11 7.81
C ASN A 2 -3.01 -16.87 6.97
N PHE A 3 -2.07 -16.35 6.17
CA PHE A 3 -2.26 -15.17 5.31
C PHE A 3 -2.55 -15.52 3.83
N ASN A 4 -2.91 -16.77 3.52
CA ASN A 4 -3.25 -17.22 2.15
C ASN A 4 -4.41 -16.46 1.51
N GLU A 5 -5.31 -15.91 2.34
CA GLU A 5 -6.46 -15.11 1.91
C GLU A 5 -6.17 -13.60 1.91
N LEU A 6 -4.93 -13.19 2.19
CA LEU A 6 -4.48 -11.80 2.16
C LEU A 6 -3.61 -11.56 0.93
N SER A 7 -3.80 -10.39 0.34
CA SER A 7 -2.90 -9.81 -0.64
C SER A 7 -2.50 -8.41 -0.22
N ALA A 8 -1.38 -7.91 -0.73
CA ALA A 8 -1.01 -6.51 -0.57
C ALA A 8 -0.75 -5.86 -1.93
N ALA A 9 -1.02 -4.56 -2.01
CA ALA A 9 -0.54 -3.71 -3.06
C ALA A 9 0.09 -2.46 -2.47
N ALA A 10 1.24 -2.05 -3.00
CA ALA A 10 1.87 -0.77 -2.70
C ALA A 10 1.97 0.05 -3.99
N VAL A 11 1.43 1.26 -3.96
CA VAL A 11 1.52 2.18 -5.10
C VAL A 11 2.77 3.04 -4.94
N CYS A 12 3.64 2.99 -5.94
CA CYS A 12 4.96 3.57 -5.93
C CYS A 12 4.98 4.84 -6.80
N TYR A 13 5.45 5.94 -6.22
CA TYR A 13 5.78 7.18 -6.93
C TYR A 13 7.25 7.51 -6.65
N HIS A 14 8.14 7.15 -7.57
CA HIS A 14 9.59 7.31 -7.44
C HIS A 14 10.15 6.86 -6.06
N PRO A 15 9.85 5.62 -5.59
CA PRO A 15 10.23 5.19 -4.26
C PRO A 15 11.76 5.07 -4.15
N THR A 16 12.30 5.42 -2.98
CA THR A 16 13.71 5.16 -2.71
C THR A 16 13.95 3.68 -2.39
N SER A 17 15.14 3.16 -2.68
CA SER A 17 15.50 1.78 -2.33
C SER A 17 15.39 1.51 -0.82
N LYS A 18 15.59 2.55 0.01
CA LYS A 18 15.47 2.47 1.47
C LYS A 18 14.02 2.27 1.92
N GLU A 19 13.09 3.06 1.39
CA GLU A 19 11.65 2.95 1.68
C GLU A 19 11.14 1.57 1.28
N LEU A 20 11.44 1.14 0.04
CA LEU A 20 11.00 -0.16 -0.45
C LEU A 20 11.56 -1.31 0.40
N THR A 21 12.84 -1.23 0.77
CA THR A 21 13.47 -2.24 1.64
C THR A 21 12.79 -2.29 3.02
N LEU A 22 12.48 -1.14 3.62
CA LEU A 22 11.83 -1.08 4.93
C LEU A 22 10.41 -1.65 4.88
N LEU A 23 9.64 -1.25 3.86
CA LEU A 23 8.30 -1.77 3.63
C LEU A 23 8.31 -3.29 3.49
N LEU A 24 9.11 -3.83 2.57
CA LEU A 24 9.12 -5.26 2.27
C LEU A 24 9.61 -6.10 3.46
N LYS A 25 10.61 -5.61 4.21
CA LYS A 25 11.05 -6.27 5.46
C LYS A 25 9.95 -6.30 6.51
N SER A 26 9.32 -5.17 6.78
CA SER A 26 8.28 -5.09 7.80
C SER A 26 7.03 -5.88 7.40
N LEU A 27 6.67 -5.86 6.12
CA LEU A 27 5.59 -6.68 5.55
C LEU A 27 5.87 -8.17 5.71
N ARG A 28 7.08 -8.64 5.34
CA ARG A 28 7.49 -10.04 5.53
C ARG A 28 7.34 -10.50 6.97
N LEU A 29 7.79 -9.67 7.93
CA LEU A 29 7.66 -9.97 9.36
C LEU A 29 6.20 -9.97 9.82
N ALA A 30 5.37 -9.07 9.29
CA ALA A 30 3.95 -8.96 9.63
C ALA A 30 3.10 -10.13 9.08
N VAL A 31 3.55 -10.77 8.00
CA VAL A 31 2.97 -12.02 7.47
C VAL A 31 3.65 -13.28 8.01
N ASP A 32 4.42 -13.14 9.10
CA ASP A 32 5.11 -14.25 9.78
C ASP A 32 6.04 -15.07 8.86
N ASN A 33 6.72 -14.38 7.92
CA ASN A 33 7.61 -14.97 6.92
C ASN A 33 6.95 -16.00 5.99
N GLN A 34 5.64 -15.86 5.75
CA GLN A 34 4.94 -16.73 4.81
C GLN A 34 5.41 -16.48 3.36
N ALA A 35 6.12 -17.45 2.78
CA ALA A 35 6.76 -17.31 1.45
C ALA A 35 5.75 -17.11 0.31
N ASP A 36 4.60 -17.81 0.37
CA ASP A 36 3.55 -17.72 -0.66
C ASP A 36 2.72 -16.43 -0.59
N PHE A 37 3.09 -15.49 0.29
CA PHE A 37 2.42 -14.21 0.39
C PHE A 37 2.70 -13.34 -0.85
N CYS A 38 1.63 -12.91 -1.52
CA CYS A 38 1.70 -12.16 -2.76
C CYS A 38 1.55 -10.64 -2.51
N CYS A 39 2.53 -9.87 -2.97
CA CYS A 39 2.53 -8.41 -2.92
C CYS A 39 2.72 -7.83 -4.32
N TYR A 40 1.88 -6.86 -4.69
CA TYR A 40 1.99 -6.11 -5.94
C TYR A 40 2.64 -4.75 -5.68
N LEU A 41 3.75 -4.45 -6.35
CA LEU A 41 4.33 -3.12 -6.43
C LEU A 41 3.87 -2.46 -7.72
N ILE A 42 3.07 -1.41 -7.61
CA ILE A 42 2.52 -0.70 -8.77
C ILE A 42 3.36 0.55 -9.02
N ASN A 43 4.21 0.51 -10.03
CA ASN A 43 5.04 1.62 -10.46
C ASN A 43 4.19 2.65 -11.22
N ASN A 44 3.76 3.70 -10.52
CA ASN A 44 2.82 4.70 -11.02
C ASN A 44 3.52 5.99 -11.49
N ASN A 45 4.77 5.86 -11.95
CA ASN A 45 5.56 6.98 -12.47
C ASN A 45 4.99 7.49 -13.80
N GLU A 46 5.22 8.78 -14.10
CA GLU A 46 4.67 9.45 -15.29
C GLU A 46 5.20 8.92 -16.63
N ILE A 47 6.33 8.19 -16.61
CA ILE A 47 6.99 7.68 -17.81
C ILE A 47 6.35 6.34 -18.20
N GLY A 48 5.29 6.38 -18.98
CA GLY A 48 4.65 5.20 -19.57
C GLY A 48 3.60 5.58 -20.60
N ASN A 49 3.39 4.74 -21.61
CA ASN A 49 2.24 4.88 -22.50
C ASN A 49 0.98 4.52 -21.68
N LEU A 50 -0.13 5.24 -21.90
CA LEU A 50 -1.42 4.88 -21.30
C LEU A 50 -1.91 3.55 -21.90
N TRP A 51 -1.51 2.44 -21.28
CA TRP A 51 -2.06 1.12 -21.61
C TRP A 51 -3.53 1.08 -21.23
N SER A 52 -4.35 0.38 -22.02
CA SER A 52 -5.73 0.07 -21.64
C SER A 52 -5.75 -0.88 -20.44
N GLU A 53 -6.81 -0.84 -19.63
CA GLU A 53 -6.96 -1.71 -18.44
C GLU A 53 -6.77 -3.20 -18.79
N HIS A 54 -7.22 -3.61 -19.98
CA HIS A 54 -7.08 -4.98 -20.48
C HIS A 54 -5.63 -5.38 -20.77
N GLU A 55 -4.80 -4.46 -21.29
CA GLU A 55 -3.38 -4.73 -21.59
C GLU A 55 -2.55 -4.89 -20.31
N ILE A 56 -2.88 -4.10 -19.28
CA ILE A 56 -2.21 -4.18 -17.98
C ILE A 56 -2.58 -5.49 -17.27
N GLU A 57 -3.87 -5.82 -17.24
CA GLU A 57 -4.37 -7.06 -16.66
C GLU A 57 -3.82 -8.29 -17.39
N TYR A 58 -3.76 -8.24 -18.72
CA TYR A 58 -3.16 -9.30 -19.55
C TYR A 58 -1.66 -9.48 -19.26
N SER A 59 -0.89 -8.40 -19.18
CA SER A 59 0.55 -8.46 -18.89
C SER A 59 0.81 -9.05 -17.50
N ALA A 60 0.06 -8.59 -16.49
CA ALA A 60 0.19 -9.09 -15.12
C ALA A 60 -0.23 -10.56 -14.96
N LYS A 61 -1.27 -11.01 -15.69
CA LYS A 61 -1.73 -12.42 -15.66
C LYS A 61 -0.85 -13.37 -16.48
N ASN A 62 -0.18 -12.88 -17.53
CA ASN A 62 0.59 -13.72 -18.46
C ASN A 62 2.11 -13.69 -18.26
N ARG A 63 2.64 -12.92 -17.30
CA ARG A 63 3.97 -13.19 -16.74
C ARG A 63 3.94 -14.53 -16.00
N LYS A 64 4.00 -15.63 -16.74
CA LYS A 64 4.19 -16.97 -16.18
C LYS A 64 5.60 -17.03 -15.58
N PHE A 65 5.66 -17.19 -14.26
CA PHE A 65 6.80 -17.79 -13.57
C PHE A 65 6.91 -19.25 -14.02
N SER A 66 7.44 -19.51 -15.22
CA SER A 66 7.72 -20.89 -15.63
C SER A 66 9.19 -21.27 -15.56
N GLU A 67 10.12 -20.33 -15.42
CA GLU A 67 11.52 -20.59 -15.08
C GLU A 67 12.16 -19.25 -14.67
N LEU A 68 12.89 -19.24 -13.55
CA LEU A 68 13.76 -18.11 -13.21
C LEU A 68 14.70 -17.88 -14.41
N PRO A 69 14.82 -16.67 -14.96
CA PRO A 69 15.72 -16.45 -16.08
C PRO A 69 17.17 -16.68 -15.64
N ASP A 70 17.97 -17.27 -16.52
CA ASP A 70 19.40 -17.47 -16.30
C ASP A 70 20.08 -16.11 -16.13
N ILE A 71 20.55 -15.83 -14.91
CA ILE A 71 21.12 -14.56 -14.47
C ILE A 71 22.37 -14.19 -15.30
N ASN A 72 22.95 -15.17 -16.00
CA ASN A 72 24.10 -14.98 -16.88
C ASN A 72 23.76 -14.40 -18.25
N SER A 73 22.48 -14.29 -18.65
CA SER A 73 22.11 -13.82 -19.99
C SER A 73 22.07 -12.30 -20.15
N GLY A 74 22.39 -11.53 -19.08
CA GLY A 74 22.38 -10.06 -19.09
C GLY A 74 20.96 -9.51 -19.11
N ILE A 75 20.57 -8.82 -18.03
CA ILE A 75 19.25 -8.23 -17.91
C ILE A 75 19.31 -6.79 -18.41
N LYS A 76 18.56 -6.48 -19.46
CA LYS A 76 18.42 -5.13 -20.02
C LYS A 76 17.54 -4.25 -19.11
N ASP A 77 17.80 -2.94 -19.09
CA ASP A 77 17.07 -1.93 -18.28
C ASP A 77 15.54 -1.93 -18.50
N GLU A 78 15.07 -2.43 -19.64
CA GLU A 78 13.63 -2.61 -19.95
C GLU A 78 12.92 -3.67 -19.09
N ASN A 79 13.68 -4.46 -18.32
CA ASN A 79 13.17 -5.50 -17.41
C ASN A 79 13.38 -5.13 -15.92
N LEU A 80 13.37 -3.84 -15.58
CA LEU A 80 13.58 -3.35 -14.22
C LEU A 80 12.58 -3.99 -13.23
N GLY A 81 11.32 -4.19 -13.62
CA GLY A 81 10.34 -4.91 -12.82
C GLY A 81 10.76 -6.35 -12.54
N LEU A 82 11.25 -7.09 -13.53
CA LEU A 82 11.72 -8.47 -13.36
C LEU A 82 12.95 -8.57 -12.45
N LEU A 83 13.89 -7.61 -12.56
CA LEU A 83 15.05 -7.52 -11.67
C LEU A 83 14.62 -7.32 -10.21
N ILE A 84 13.69 -6.38 -9.97
CA ILE A 84 13.16 -6.12 -8.64
C ILE A 84 12.42 -7.35 -8.11
N GLU A 85 11.60 -8.02 -8.91
CA GLU A 85 10.94 -9.26 -8.52
C GLU A 85 11.98 -10.32 -8.09
N LEU A 86 12.96 -10.64 -8.95
CA LEU A 86 13.99 -11.64 -8.67
C LEU A 86 14.84 -11.30 -7.44
N GLU A 87 15.34 -10.07 -7.34
CA GLU A 87 16.10 -9.63 -6.18
C GLU A 87 15.26 -9.69 -4.90
N THR A 88 13.97 -9.34 -4.99
CA THR A 88 13.08 -9.33 -3.83
C THR A 88 12.78 -10.74 -3.35
N TRP A 89 12.50 -11.67 -4.27
CA TRP A 89 12.33 -13.08 -3.94
C TRP A 89 13.60 -13.66 -3.31
N ILE A 90 14.78 -13.41 -3.88
CA ILE A 90 16.06 -13.90 -3.35
C ILE A 90 16.36 -13.29 -1.97
N ARG A 91 16.09 -11.99 -1.81
CA ARG A 91 16.49 -11.23 -0.62
C ARG A 91 15.50 -11.32 0.52
N PHE A 92 14.22 -11.48 0.21
CA PHE A 92 13.12 -11.42 1.16
C PHE A 92 12.23 -12.66 1.16
N ASP A 93 12.48 -13.66 0.32
CA ASP A 93 11.74 -14.94 0.32
C ASP A 93 10.21 -14.71 0.34
N MET A 94 9.77 -13.80 -0.52
CA MET A 94 8.40 -13.31 -0.59
C MET A 94 8.05 -13.02 -2.04
N ALA A 95 6.86 -13.45 -2.45
CA ALA A 95 6.38 -13.22 -3.79
C ALA A 95 6.01 -11.75 -4.03
N VAL A 96 6.86 -11.04 -4.77
CA VAL A 96 6.59 -9.67 -5.20
C VAL A 96 6.44 -9.63 -6.71
N HIS A 97 5.40 -8.93 -7.17
CA HIS A 97 5.09 -8.69 -8.57
C HIS A 97 5.14 -7.20 -8.85
N VAL A 98 5.86 -6.77 -9.88
CA VAL A 98 5.97 -5.38 -10.28
C VAL A 98 5.10 -5.14 -11.51
N ILE A 99 4.15 -4.22 -11.35
CA ILE A 99 3.30 -3.73 -12.43
C ILE A 99 3.80 -2.35 -12.83
N GLU A 100 4.12 -2.16 -14.11
CA GLU A 100 4.68 -0.92 -14.63
C GLU A 100 4.31 -0.71 -16.10
N GLY A 101 4.74 0.42 -16.67
CA GLY A 101 4.54 0.74 -18.10
C GLY A 101 3.21 1.40 -18.45
N HIS A 102 2.25 1.43 -17.51
CA HIS A 102 0.92 2.00 -17.69
C HIS A 102 0.83 3.53 -17.49
N GLY A 103 1.93 4.18 -17.07
CA GLY A 103 1.96 5.60 -16.71
C GLY A 103 1.28 5.91 -15.37
N ASN A 104 0.99 7.18 -15.08
CA ASN A 104 0.39 7.59 -13.81
C ASN A 104 -1.15 7.54 -13.86
N LEU A 105 -1.72 6.48 -13.29
CA LEU A 105 -3.19 6.27 -13.19
C LEU A 105 -3.81 6.97 -11.97
N GLY A 106 -3.00 7.48 -11.06
CA GLY A 106 -3.43 7.91 -9.72
C GLY A 106 -3.63 6.74 -8.75
N TYR A 107 -3.66 7.04 -7.45
CA TYR A 107 -3.59 6.05 -6.37
C TYR A 107 -4.75 5.05 -6.35
N GLY A 108 -5.98 5.52 -6.52
CA GLY A 108 -7.17 4.67 -6.47
C GLY A 108 -7.23 3.67 -7.63
N LYS A 109 -6.99 4.13 -8.86
CA LYS A 109 -7.00 3.26 -10.05
C LYS A 109 -5.87 2.23 -10.01
N ALA A 110 -4.70 2.62 -9.53
CA ALA A 110 -3.59 1.70 -9.31
C ALA A 110 -3.96 0.55 -8.36
N HIS A 111 -4.64 0.82 -7.25
CA HIS A 111 -5.13 -0.25 -6.36
C HIS A 111 -6.23 -1.09 -6.99
N ASN A 112 -7.15 -0.49 -7.75
CA ASN A 112 -8.19 -1.24 -8.47
C ASN A 112 -7.59 -2.28 -9.43
N LEU A 113 -6.45 -1.94 -10.06
CA LEU A 113 -5.71 -2.87 -10.90
C LEU A 113 -5.23 -4.10 -10.10
N ALA A 114 -4.59 -3.90 -8.94
CA ALA A 114 -4.11 -5.02 -8.13
C ALA A 114 -5.28 -5.86 -7.55
N LEU A 115 -6.39 -5.23 -7.20
CA LEU A 115 -7.61 -5.92 -6.78
C LEU A 115 -8.14 -6.87 -7.87
N GLY A 116 -8.06 -6.48 -9.14
CA GLY A 116 -8.45 -7.33 -10.27
C GLY A 116 -7.57 -8.57 -10.48
N LEU A 117 -6.38 -8.62 -9.86
CA LEU A 117 -5.39 -9.68 -10.07
C LEU A 117 -5.39 -10.72 -8.96
N THR A 118 -5.73 -10.33 -7.74
CA THR A 118 -5.35 -11.11 -6.56
C THR A 118 -6.39 -12.15 -6.12
N GLY A 119 -7.69 -11.91 -6.38
CA GLY A 119 -8.79 -12.83 -6.04
C GLY A 119 -8.89 -13.20 -4.55
N LYS A 120 -8.08 -12.58 -3.68
CA LYS A 120 -7.99 -12.85 -2.25
C LYS A 120 -9.13 -12.17 -1.50
N LYS A 121 -9.54 -12.75 -0.37
CA LYS A 121 -10.62 -12.24 0.48
C LYS A 121 -10.28 -10.90 1.12
N PHE A 122 -9.02 -10.71 1.51
CA PHE A 122 -8.52 -9.48 2.10
C PHE A 122 -7.47 -8.84 1.17
N HIS A 123 -7.50 -7.51 1.13
CA HIS A 123 -6.56 -6.72 0.36
C HIS A 123 -6.01 -5.58 1.22
N LEU A 124 -4.69 -5.51 1.32
CA LEU A 124 -3.97 -4.50 2.06
C LEU A 124 -3.48 -3.41 1.10
N MET A 125 -4.01 -2.20 1.26
CA MET A 125 -3.63 -1.02 0.48
C MET A 125 -2.51 -0.26 1.18
N LEU A 126 -1.37 -0.04 0.51
CA LEU A 126 -0.18 0.57 1.09
C LEU A 126 0.35 1.74 0.25
N ASN A 127 0.99 2.67 0.94
CA ASN A 127 2.01 3.54 0.36
C ASN A 127 3.39 2.87 0.55
N THR A 128 4.43 3.38 -0.13
CA THR A 128 5.80 2.86 -0.01
C THR A 128 6.57 3.35 1.22
N ASP A 129 6.07 4.38 1.89
CA ASP A 129 6.73 5.08 3.01
C ASP A 129 6.30 4.58 4.40
N VAL A 130 5.57 3.46 4.46
CA VAL A 130 5.04 2.90 5.71
C VAL A 130 5.88 1.72 6.21
N GLU A 131 5.94 1.57 7.53
CA GLU A 131 6.44 0.39 8.20
C GLU A 131 5.28 -0.34 8.88
N ILE A 132 5.20 -1.66 8.70
CA ILE A 132 4.08 -2.46 9.19
C ILE A 132 4.47 -3.13 10.52
N GLY A 133 3.68 -2.87 11.55
CA GLY A 133 3.86 -3.55 12.83
C GLY A 133 3.59 -5.04 12.72
N LYS A 134 4.44 -5.86 13.38
CA LYS A 134 4.41 -7.33 13.34
C LYS A 134 3.01 -7.96 13.52
N HIS A 135 2.17 -7.38 14.38
CA HIS A 135 0.84 -7.91 14.70
C HIS A 135 -0.31 -7.15 14.04
N ALA A 136 -0.01 -6.14 13.22
CA ALA A 136 -1.03 -5.24 12.67
C ALA A 136 -2.00 -5.97 11.72
N LEU A 137 -1.46 -6.84 10.85
CA LEU A 137 -2.25 -7.58 9.86
C LEU A 137 -3.15 -8.61 10.52
N GLU A 138 -2.62 -9.36 11.47
CA GLU A 138 -3.38 -10.31 12.27
C GLU A 138 -4.54 -9.62 13.00
N ALA A 139 -4.28 -8.49 13.65
CA ALA A 139 -5.30 -7.72 14.35
C ALA A 139 -6.39 -7.19 13.40
N GLY A 140 -5.99 -6.63 12.25
CA GLY A 140 -6.90 -6.11 11.25
C GLY A 140 -7.81 -7.19 10.65
N ILE A 141 -7.25 -8.34 10.26
CA ILE A 141 -8.04 -9.45 9.71
C ILE A 141 -8.98 -10.04 10.76
N LYS A 142 -8.54 -10.18 12.02
CA LYS A 142 -9.42 -10.60 13.11
C LYS A 142 -10.59 -9.64 13.30
N ALA A 143 -10.34 -8.33 13.29
CA ALA A 143 -11.40 -7.32 13.42
C ALA A 143 -12.44 -7.41 12.29
N LEU A 144 -11.99 -7.58 11.04
CA LEU A 144 -12.89 -7.73 9.88
C LEU A 144 -13.72 -9.03 9.94
N ASN A 145 -13.11 -10.15 10.36
CA ASN A 145 -13.86 -11.41 10.52
C ASN A 145 -14.89 -11.36 11.66
N LEU A 146 -14.59 -10.65 12.76
CA LEU A 146 -15.50 -10.51 13.90
C LEU A 146 -16.72 -9.64 13.59
N ASN A 147 -16.61 -8.71 12.64
CA ASN A 147 -17.71 -7.84 12.24
C ASN A 147 -17.89 -7.86 10.71
N PRO A 148 -18.68 -8.80 10.18
CA PRO A 148 -18.89 -8.95 8.74
C PRO A 148 -19.51 -7.74 8.04
N ALA A 149 -20.14 -6.81 8.78
CA ALA A 149 -20.66 -5.56 8.21
C ALA A 149 -19.55 -4.53 7.92
N SER A 150 -18.36 -4.70 8.50
CA SER A 150 -17.19 -3.85 8.25
C SER A 150 -16.41 -4.36 7.03
N VAL A 151 -16.33 -3.53 5.99
CA VAL A 151 -15.60 -3.84 4.76
C VAL A 151 -14.18 -3.25 4.72
N LEU A 152 -13.82 -2.41 5.69
CA LEU A 152 -12.53 -1.75 5.76
C LEU A 152 -12.07 -1.58 7.21
N ALA A 153 -10.77 -1.78 7.44
CA ALA A 153 -10.11 -1.50 8.71
C ALA A 153 -8.92 -0.57 8.45
N ALA A 154 -8.80 0.48 9.27
CA ALA A 154 -7.64 1.36 9.27
C ALA A 154 -6.77 1.04 10.50
N PRO A 155 -5.44 0.86 10.34
CA PRO A 155 -4.58 0.57 11.47
C PRO A 155 -4.36 1.80 12.36
N TYR A 156 -3.95 1.56 13.59
CA TYR A 156 -3.28 2.59 14.39
C TYR A 156 -1.93 2.91 13.74
N ALA A 157 -1.63 4.19 13.56
CA ALA A 157 -0.38 4.64 12.95
C ALA A 157 0.26 5.76 13.76
N THR A 158 1.59 5.82 13.71
CA THR A 158 2.41 6.87 14.31
C THR A 158 3.43 7.38 13.30
N ASN A 159 3.90 8.60 13.50
CA ASN A 159 5.06 9.11 12.79
C ASN A 159 6.38 8.59 13.41
N ALA A 160 7.51 9.01 12.84
CA ALA A 160 8.85 8.67 13.34
C ALA A 160 9.12 9.15 14.78
N GLN A 161 8.33 10.08 15.32
CA GLN A 161 8.40 10.56 16.70
C GLN A 161 7.40 9.84 17.62
N ASN A 162 6.81 8.73 17.18
CA ASN A 162 5.77 7.97 17.90
C ASN A 162 4.49 8.77 18.20
N VAL A 163 4.28 9.88 17.50
CA VAL A 163 3.05 10.67 17.62
C VAL A 163 1.99 10.06 16.72
N LYS A 164 0.81 9.83 17.29
CA LYS A 164 -0.34 9.27 16.56
C LYS A 164 -0.68 10.09 15.32
N ILE A 165 -0.92 9.37 14.21
CA ILE A 165 -1.45 9.91 12.97
C ILE A 165 -2.87 9.37 12.77
N ASN A 166 -3.85 10.26 12.57
CA ASN A 166 -5.18 9.85 12.18
C ASN A 166 -5.23 9.64 10.66
N LEU A 167 -5.30 8.38 10.24
CA LEU A 167 -5.36 7.98 8.84
C LEU A 167 -6.75 8.26 8.24
N CYS A 168 -7.82 7.97 9.01
CA CYS A 168 -9.18 8.24 8.57
C CYS A 168 -9.46 9.74 8.50
N LYS A 169 -10.07 10.17 7.40
CA LYS A 169 -10.56 11.53 7.20
C LYS A 169 -12.02 11.49 6.80
N ARG A 170 -12.81 12.45 7.30
CA ARG A 170 -14.18 12.67 6.81
C ARG A 170 -14.14 13.20 5.38
N TYR A 171 -15.26 13.19 4.68
CA TYR A 171 -15.33 13.89 3.40
C TYR A 171 -15.09 15.40 3.63
N PRO A 172 -14.06 16.00 3.03
CA PRO A 172 -13.74 17.40 3.27
C PRO A 172 -14.68 18.31 2.48
N ASP A 173 -15.01 19.46 3.06
CA ASP A 173 -15.51 20.60 2.30
C ASP A 173 -14.36 21.51 1.82
N ILE A 174 -14.66 22.42 0.90
CA ILE A 174 -13.68 23.33 0.27
C ILE A 174 -12.93 24.18 1.30
N LEU A 175 -13.63 24.72 2.30
CA LEU A 175 -13.00 25.54 3.34
C LEU A 175 -12.04 24.71 4.19
N THR A 176 -12.41 23.48 4.54
CA THR A 176 -11.53 22.55 5.24
C THR A 176 -10.26 22.27 4.43
N LEU A 177 -10.37 22.03 3.12
CA LEU A 177 -9.20 21.85 2.25
C LEU A 177 -8.35 23.11 2.17
N ALA A 178 -8.97 24.28 2.02
CA ALA A 178 -8.26 25.56 1.92
C ALA A 178 -7.46 25.85 3.21
N VAL A 179 -8.09 25.70 4.38
CA VAL A 179 -7.43 25.88 5.67
C VAL A 179 -6.32 24.85 5.88
N ARG A 180 -6.55 23.59 5.48
CA ARG A 180 -5.58 22.51 5.63
C ARG A 180 -4.33 22.75 4.77
N GLY A 181 -4.54 23.05 3.49
CA GLY A 181 -3.48 23.21 2.49
C GLY A 181 -2.73 24.53 2.61
N PHE A 182 -3.45 25.64 2.83
CA PHE A 182 -2.88 26.99 2.73
C PHE A 182 -2.90 27.77 4.06
N GLY A 183 -3.56 27.26 5.09
CA GLY A 183 -3.64 27.94 6.40
C GLY A 183 -2.29 27.96 7.13
N THR A 184 -1.90 29.14 7.60
CA THR A 184 -0.76 29.32 8.52
C THR A 184 -1.07 28.70 9.88
N ARG A 185 -0.05 28.55 10.74
CA ARG A 185 -0.22 27.94 12.07
C ARG A 185 -1.29 28.65 12.91
N SER A 186 -1.41 29.97 12.80
CA SER A 186 -2.43 30.76 13.51
C SER A 186 -3.84 30.50 12.96
N ILE A 187 -3.99 30.45 11.63
CA ILE A 187 -5.27 30.13 10.99
C ILE A 187 -5.72 28.71 11.38
N LYS A 188 -4.80 27.73 11.32
CA LYS A 188 -5.09 26.35 11.71
C LYS A 188 -5.53 26.22 13.17
N LYS A 189 -5.01 27.05 14.07
CA LYS A 189 -5.46 27.11 15.48
C LYS A 189 -6.89 27.64 15.60
N ILE A 190 -7.26 28.69 14.86
CA ILE A 190 -8.63 29.25 14.87
C ILE A 190 -9.63 28.19 14.37
N PHE A 191 -9.26 27.43 13.34
CA PHE A 191 -10.08 26.37 12.75
C PHE A 191 -9.81 24.97 13.33
N ASP A 192 -9.21 24.87 14.52
CA ASP A 192 -8.76 23.58 15.05
C ASP A 192 -9.91 22.60 15.25
N ALA A 193 -11.05 23.06 15.77
CA ALA A 193 -12.24 22.21 15.94
C ALA A 193 -12.73 21.61 14.61
N ARG A 194 -12.66 22.38 13.52
CA ARG A 194 -13.03 21.91 12.18
C ARG A 194 -12.06 20.86 11.67
N LEU A 195 -10.75 21.12 11.82
CA LEU A 195 -9.70 20.16 11.46
C LEU A 195 -9.80 18.90 12.33
N ALA A 196 -10.09 19.03 13.63
CA ALA A 196 -10.25 17.91 14.55
C ALA A 196 -11.43 17.03 14.16
N HIS A 197 -12.56 17.64 13.78
CA HIS A 197 -13.72 16.91 13.28
C HIS A 197 -13.40 16.15 11.98
N TYR A 198 -12.77 16.84 11.02
CA TYR A 198 -12.33 16.25 9.74
C TYR A 198 -11.39 15.06 9.95
N GLU A 199 -10.50 15.13 10.93
CA GLU A 199 -9.50 14.11 11.21
C GLU A 199 -9.91 13.08 12.27
N TYR A 200 -11.18 13.05 12.66
CA TYR A 200 -11.69 12.13 13.69
C TYR A 200 -10.96 12.21 15.04
N ARG A 201 -10.28 13.32 15.35
CA ARG A 201 -9.46 13.48 16.57
C ARG A 201 -10.22 13.25 17.88
N GLY A 202 -11.55 13.44 17.88
CA GLY A 202 -12.39 13.28 19.08
C GLY A 202 -13.02 11.89 19.27
N ILE A 203 -12.84 10.92 18.36
CA ILE A 203 -13.45 9.59 18.52
C ILE A 203 -12.66 8.71 19.48
N ASP A 204 -11.34 8.89 19.56
CA ASP A 204 -10.49 8.06 20.43
C ASP A 204 -10.73 8.28 21.92
N ASP A 205 -11.20 9.46 22.30
CA ASP A 205 -11.49 9.81 23.70
C ASP A 205 -12.80 9.18 24.21
N LEU A 206 -13.69 8.75 23.32
CA LEU A 206 -14.96 8.11 23.67
C LEU A 206 -14.79 6.62 24.06
N ASN A 207 -13.76 5.95 23.56
CA ASN A 207 -13.46 4.54 23.86
C ASN A 207 -12.48 4.36 25.04
N ARG A 208 -12.12 5.45 25.74
CA ARG A 208 -11.30 5.44 26.97
C ARG A 208 -12.11 5.72 28.25
N ARG A 209 -13.44 5.71 28.16
CA ARG A 209 -14.36 5.82 29.31
C ARG A 209 -15.08 4.50 29.56
#